data_AF-A0A2W4TI53-F1
#
_entry.id   AF-A0A2W4TI53-F1
#
_cell.length_a   1.000
_cell.length_b   1.000
_cell.length_c   1.000
_cell.angle_alpha   90.00
_cell.angle_beta   90.00
_cell.angle_gamma   90.00
#
_symmetry.space_group_name_H-M   'P 1'
#
loop_
_entity.id
_entity.type
_entity.pdbx_description
1 polymer ?
#
loop_
_entity_poly.entity_id
_entity_poly.type
_entity_poly.pdbx_seq_one_letter_code
_entity_poly.pdbx_strand_id
1 'polypeptide(L)'
;MKRFLKIVVSIWPFALVAGILMGLFVLRPINDFVAFYEHEVQADSATHYVMSELAGGLQGKKPAKSAFYAVAGGIIGLFSAIFYIGINDRNRRIKRLTAELAKDVEALIAQGESQDVEFKSSLRWDFKENRINKSLEAPVLKTLAGFLNASGGTLLIGVDDNCSIVGLEKDYQTLRKKNRDGFEQVIIAAVATKLGGDIAPFVQVVFHCVSTQEICRIIASPAPRPVYLDIDGSPRFFLRSGATTRDLNVREGIEWITTRWPK
;
A
#
# COMPACT_ATOMS: atom_id res chain seq x y z
N MET A 1 -18.55 -18.31 -0.57
CA MET A 1 -18.38 -19.65 0.08
C MET A 1 -18.12 -20.79 -0.91
N LYS A 2 -18.98 -21.05 -1.91
CA LYS A 2 -18.83 -22.24 -2.81
C LYS A 2 -17.46 -22.38 -3.53
N ARG A 3 -16.82 -21.27 -3.94
CA ARG A 3 -15.51 -21.30 -4.62
C ARG A 3 -14.31 -21.48 -3.68
N PHE A 4 -14.38 -20.88 -2.49
CA PHE A 4 -13.40 -21.09 -1.41
C PHE A 4 -13.40 -22.57 -1.00
N LEU A 5 -14.58 -23.15 -0.81
CA LEU A 5 -14.74 -24.56 -0.46
C LEU A 5 -14.13 -25.49 -1.54
N LYS A 6 -14.33 -25.20 -2.84
CA LYS A 6 -13.72 -25.98 -3.93
C LYS A 6 -12.18 -25.91 -3.95
N ILE A 7 -11.61 -24.74 -3.68
CA ILE A 7 -10.14 -24.56 -3.64
C ILE A 7 -9.55 -25.26 -2.42
N VAL A 8 -10.20 -25.14 -1.27
CA VAL A 8 -9.82 -25.86 -0.05
C VAL A 8 -9.82 -27.36 -0.30
N VAL A 9 -10.91 -27.91 -0.85
CA VAL A 9 -11.02 -29.35 -1.16
C VAL A 9 -9.95 -29.83 -2.14
N SER A 10 -9.52 -28.99 -3.09
CA SER A 10 -8.48 -29.34 -4.06
C SER A 10 -7.05 -29.32 -3.50
N ILE A 11 -6.75 -28.48 -2.51
CA ILE A 11 -5.39 -28.27 -1.98
C ILE A 11 -5.14 -29.11 -0.71
N TRP A 12 -6.19 -29.41 0.05
CA TRP A 12 -6.13 -30.14 1.31
C TRP A 12 -5.37 -31.49 1.26
N PRO A 13 -5.56 -32.37 0.25
CA PRO A 13 -4.83 -33.64 0.22
C PRO A 13 -3.32 -33.44 0.05
N PHE A 14 -2.91 -32.45 -0.78
CA PHE A 14 -1.49 -32.14 -0.98
C PHE A 14 -0.87 -31.54 0.29
N ALA A 15 -1.58 -30.62 0.94
CA ALA A 15 -1.11 -29.99 2.19
C ALA A 15 -1.01 -30.99 3.34
N LEU A 16 -1.94 -31.95 3.42
CA LEU A 16 -1.91 -33.02 4.43
C LEU A 16 -0.69 -33.91 4.23
N VAL A 17 -0.44 -34.38 2.99
CA VAL A 17 0.71 -35.24 2.67
C VAL A 17 2.03 -34.49 2.91
N ALA A 18 2.14 -33.24 2.44
CA ALA A 18 3.32 -32.42 2.67
C ALA A 18 3.57 -32.17 4.16
N GLY A 19 2.50 -31.93 4.94
CA GLY A 19 2.56 -31.79 6.39
C GLY A 19 3.04 -33.07 7.08
N ILE A 20 2.48 -34.24 6.72
CA ILE A 20 2.90 -35.54 7.24
C ILE A 20 4.39 -35.79 6.97
N LEU A 21 4.84 -35.51 5.73
CA LEU A 21 6.25 -35.65 5.37
C LEU A 21 7.14 -34.70 6.18
N MET A 22 6.73 -33.44 6.35
CA MET A 22 7.45 -32.49 7.22
C MET A 22 7.54 -33.00 8.66
N GLY A 23 6.45 -33.55 9.20
CA GLY A 23 6.44 -34.13 10.53
C GLY A 23 7.44 -35.28 10.70
N LEU A 24 7.48 -36.19 9.73
CA LEU A 24 8.35 -37.37 9.76
C LEU A 24 9.82 -37.09 9.46
N PHE A 25 10.11 -36.17 8.53
CA PHE A 25 11.46 -35.93 8.02
C PHE A 25 12.11 -34.64 8.55
N VAL A 26 11.36 -33.81 9.28
CA VAL A 26 11.90 -32.58 9.88
C VAL A 26 11.66 -32.56 11.39
N LEU A 27 10.41 -32.57 11.84
CA LEU A 27 10.10 -32.45 13.27
C LEU A 27 10.66 -33.60 14.10
N ARG A 28 10.51 -34.83 13.60
CA ARG A 28 11.03 -36.02 14.28
C ARG A 28 12.57 -36.03 14.34
N PRO A 29 13.33 -35.85 13.24
CA PRO A 29 14.79 -35.75 13.30
C PRO A 29 15.30 -34.65 14.22
N ILE A 30 14.62 -33.50 14.26
CA ILE A 30 14.96 -32.42 15.21
C ILE A 30 14.77 -32.90 16.66
N ASN A 31 13.66 -33.55 16.97
CA ASN A 31 13.44 -34.11 18.30
C ASN A 31 14.48 -35.18 18.65
N ASP A 32 14.85 -36.05 17.72
CA ASP A 32 15.82 -37.11 17.93
C ASP A 32 17.24 -36.54 18.14
N PHE A 33 17.55 -35.44 17.45
CA PHE A 33 18.78 -34.68 17.66
C PHE A 33 18.82 -34.05 19.05
N VAL A 34 17.73 -33.42 19.50
CA VAL A 34 17.64 -32.87 20.86
C VAL A 34 17.77 -33.96 21.92
N ALA A 35 17.07 -35.09 21.73
CA ALA A 35 17.10 -36.22 22.65
C ALA A 35 18.50 -36.84 22.80
N PHE A 36 19.31 -36.84 21.73
CA PHE A 36 20.70 -37.31 21.76
C PHE A 36 21.55 -36.55 22.78
N TYR A 37 21.43 -35.21 22.80
CA TYR A 37 22.17 -34.35 23.73
C TYR A 37 21.56 -34.33 25.13
N GLU A 38 20.25 -34.44 25.24
CA GLU A 38 19.54 -34.38 26.53
C GLU A 38 19.71 -35.66 27.35
N HIS A 39 19.81 -36.82 26.70
CA HIS A 39 19.89 -38.13 27.36
C HIS A 39 21.29 -38.77 27.29
N GLU A 40 22.33 -37.99 26.95
CA GLU A 40 23.73 -38.43 26.82
C GLU A 40 23.86 -39.79 26.11
N VAL A 41 23.16 -39.95 24.99
CA VAL A 41 23.08 -41.23 24.29
C VAL A 41 24.48 -41.64 23.85
N GLN A 42 24.94 -42.82 24.28
CA GLN A 42 26.21 -43.41 23.84
C GLN A 42 26.11 -43.83 22.37
N ALA A 43 26.35 -42.88 21.47
CA ALA A 43 26.62 -43.14 20.06
C ALA A 43 27.72 -42.21 19.55
N ASP A 44 28.47 -42.70 18.56
CA ASP A 44 29.65 -42.01 18.02
C ASP A 44 29.35 -40.64 17.40
N SER A 45 28.10 -40.42 16.97
CA SER A 45 27.67 -39.19 16.30
C SER A 45 26.17 -38.98 16.40
N ALA A 46 25.77 -37.72 16.67
CA ALA A 46 24.38 -37.27 16.65
C ALA A 46 23.71 -37.51 15.28
N THR A 47 24.44 -37.29 14.17
CA THR A 47 23.88 -37.47 12.83
C THR A 47 23.63 -38.93 12.51
N HIS A 48 24.53 -39.81 12.94
CA HIS A 48 24.37 -41.25 12.79
C HIS A 48 23.19 -41.77 13.62
N TYR A 49 23.06 -41.29 14.87
CA TYR A 49 21.92 -41.60 15.73
C TYR A 49 20.58 -41.20 15.09
N VAL A 50 20.45 -39.94 14.67
CA VAL A 50 19.24 -39.42 14.02
C VAL A 50 18.90 -40.18 12.73
N MET A 51 19.90 -40.49 11.90
CA MET A 51 19.69 -41.26 10.66
C MET A 51 19.24 -42.70 10.95
N SER A 52 19.81 -43.34 11.98
CA SER A 52 19.44 -44.70 12.39
C SER A 52 18.03 -44.77 12.98
N GLU A 53 17.62 -43.76 13.76
CA GLU A 53 16.27 -43.62 14.29
C GLU A 53 15.25 -43.35 13.19
N LEU A 54 15.59 -42.52 12.20
CA LEU A 54 14.75 -42.27 11.02
C LEU A 54 14.56 -43.56 10.20
N ALA A 55 15.63 -44.28 9.89
CA ALA A 55 15.58 -45.54 9.15
C ALA A 55 14.80 -46.63 9.92
N GLY A 56 15.01 -46.73 11.23
CA GLY A 56 14.22 -47.62 12.10
C GLY A 56 12.74 -47.22 12.18
N GLY A 57 12.45 -45.93 12.08
CA GLY A 57 11.11 -45.39 11.93
C GLY A 57 10.38 -45.88 10.68
N LEU A 58 11.06 -45.83 9.54
CA LEU A 58 10.54 -46.30 8.25
C LEU A 58 10.34 -47.83 8.23
N GLN A 59 11.19 -48.57 8.96
CA GLN A 59 11.04 -50.03 9.15
C GLN A 59 9.96 -50.41 10.19
N GLY A 60 9.28 -49.43 10.80
CA GLY A 60 8.19 -49.68 11.75
C GLY A 60 8.64 -50.05 13.17
N LYS A 61 9.92 -49.88 13.53
CA LYS A 61 10.44 -50.26 14.87
C LYS A 61 9.85 -49.42 16.02
N LYS A 62 9.42 -48.18 15.74
CA LYS A 62 8.77 -47.26 16.70
C LYS A 62 7.51 -46.64 16.08
N PRO A 63 6.39 -47.40 15.97
CA PRO A 63 5.22 -46.96 15.22
C PRO A 63 4.47 -45.83 15.91
N ALA A 64 4.36 -45.83 17.24
CA ALA A 64 3.66 -44.79 18.00
C ALA A 64 4.31 -43.41 17.84
N LYS A 65 5.65 -43.33 17.93
CA LYS A 65 6.41 -42.10 17.74
C LYS A 65 6.26 -41.57 16.31
N SER A 66 6.34 -42.46 15.32
CA SER A 66 6.17 -42.09 13.91
C SER A 66 4.75 -41.57 13.63
N ALA A 67 3.73 -42.21 14.20
CA ALA A 67 2.34 -41.78 14.08
C ALA A 67 2.09 -40.40 14.72
N PHE A 68 2.67 -40.15 15.89
CA PHE A 68 2.55 -38.84 16.57
C PHE A 68 3.08 -37.69 15.69
N TYR A 69 4.29 -37.83 15.16
CA TYR A 69 4.90 -36.80 14.31
C TYR A 69 4.21 -36.66 12.95
N ALA A 70 3.70 -37.75 12.37
CA ALA A 70 2.87 -37.70 11.17
C ALA A 70 1.58 -36.90 11.39
N VAL A 71 0.87 -37.14 12.51
CA VAL A 71 -0.35 -36.41 12.87
C VAL A 71 -0.06 -34.94 13.16
N ALA A 72 0.99 -34.66 13.94
CA ALA A 72 1.40 -33.28 14.25
C ALA A 72 1.74 -32.50 12.96
N GLY A 73 2.54 -33.10 12.08
CA GLY A 73 2.86 -32.52 10.77
C GLY A 73 1.63 -32.33 9.88
N GLY A 74 0.72 -33.30 9.86
CA GLY A 74 -0.56 -33.21 9.17
C GLY A 74 -1.37 -31.99 9.62
N ILE A 75 -1.57 -31.81 10.94
CA ILE A 75 -2.30 -30.67 11.52
C ILE A 75 -1.67 -29.34 11.11
N ILE A 76 -0.33 -29.24 11.19
CA ILE A 76 0.42 -28.03 10.77
C ILE A 76 0.21 -27.75 9.27
N GLY A 77 0.28 -28.78 8.43
CA GLY A 77 0.04 -28.68 6.99
C GLY A 77 -1.38 -28.19 6.67
N LEU A 78 -2.38 -28.70 7.39
CA LEU A 78 -3.78 -28.25 7.23
C LEU A 78 -3.97 -26.81 7.67
N PHE A 79 -3.42 -26.43 8.83
CA PHE A 79 -3.48 -25.06 9.33
C PHE A 79 -2.80 -24.07 8.37
N SER A 80 -1.61 -24.44 7.87
CA SER A 80 -0.87 -23.67 6.87
C SER A 80 -1.65 -23.48 5.57
N ALA A 81 -2.35 -24.53 5.10
CA ALA A 81 -3.19 -24.42 3.90
C ALA A 81 -4.38 -23.49 4.10
N ILE A 82 -5.08 -23.57 5.24
CA ILE A 82 -6.19 -22.66 5.58
C ILE A 82 -5.70 -21.21 5.62
N PHE A 83 -4.56 -20.98 6.29
CA PHE A 83 -3.94 -19.66 6.39
C PHE A 83 -3.51 -19.11 5.02
N TYR A 84 -2.86 -19.92 4.19
CA TYR A 84 -2.42 -19.55 2.84
C TYR A 84 -3.60 -19.18 1.93
N ILE A 85 -4.68 -19.98 1.95
CA ILE A 85 -5.88 -19.70 1.16
C ILE A 85 -6.55 -18.40 1.65
N GLY A 86 -6.60 -18.18 2.96
CA GLY A 86 -7.14 -16.96 3.56
C GLY A 86 -6.39 -15.70 3.14
N ILE A 87 -5.05 -15.74 3.11
CA ILE A 87 -4.21 -14.61 2.67
C ILE A 87 -4.32 -14.40 1.15
N ASN A 88 -4.31 -15.48 0.36
CA ASN A 88 -4.27 -15.38 -1.09
C ASN A 88 -5.58 -14.82 -1.69
N ASP A 89 -6.75 -15.11 -1.09
CA ASP A 89 -8.02 -14.52 -1.56
C ASP A 89 -8.05 -13.00 -1.32
N ARG A 90 -7.56 -12.54 -0.16
CA ARG A 90 -7.42 -11.11 0.15
C ARG A 90 -6.49 -10.43 -0.86
N ASN A 91 -5.33 -11.02 -1.12
CA ASN A 91 -4.36 -10.50 -2.09
C ASN A 91 -4.92 -10.40 -3.51
N ARG A 92 -5.77 -11.35 -3.94
CA ARG A 92 -6.41 -11.30 -5.27
C ARG A 92 -7.45 -10.19 -5.37
N ARG A 93 -8.24 -9.95 -4.32
CA ARG A 93 -9.21 -8.85 -4.29
C ARG A 93 -8.52 -7.51 -4.34
N ILE A 94 -7.46 -7.35 -3.53
CA ILE A 94 -6.61 -6.16 -3.56
C ILE A 94 -6.10 -5.95 -4.99
N LYS A 95 -5.46 -6.94 -5.62
CA LYS A 95 -4.95 -6.84 -7.00
C LYS A 95 -6.02 -6.45 -8.03
N ARG A 96 -7.25 -6.98 -7.91
CA ARG A 96 -8.36 -6.61 -8.81
C ARG A 96 -8.78 -5.16 -8.63
N LEU A 97 -8.99 -4.73 -7.38
CA LEU A 97 -9.33 -3.35 -7.06
C LEU A 97 -8.21 -2.40 -7.53
N THR A 98 -6.94 -2.78 -7.35
CA THR A 98 -5.81 -1.99 -7.84
C THR A 98 -5.80 -1.89 -9.37
N ALA A 99 -6.12 -2.98 -10.08
CA ALA A 99 -6.17 -2.99 -11.54
C ALA A 99 -7.37 -2.21 -12.10
N GLU A 100 -8.55 -2.30 -11.47
CA GLU A 100 -9.71 -1.48 -11.84
C GLU A 100 -9.45 0.00 -11.60
N LEU A 101 -8.82 0.33 -10.47
CA LEU A 101 -8.46 1.69 -10.13
C LEU A 101 -7.35 2.25 -11.05
N ALA A 102 -6.42 1.41 -11.51
CA ALA A 102 -5.44 1.83 -12.52
C ALA A 102 -6.10 2.17 -13.86
N LYS A 103 -7.09 1.38 -14.30
CA LYS A 103 -7.88 1.68 -15.51
C LYS A 103 -8.68 2.97 -15.37
N ASP A 104 -9.25 3.22 -14.19
CA ASP A 104 -9.92 4.49 -13.89
C ASP A 104 -8.97 5.67 -14.04
N VAL A 105 -7.72 5.54 -13.56
CA VAL A 105 -6.73 6.61 -13.68
C VAL A 105 -6.23 6.81 -15.11
N GLU A 106 -6.01 5.75 -15.88
CA GLU A 106 -5.70 5.89 -17.32
C GLU A 106 -6.82 6.61 -18.08
N ALA A 107 -8.08 6.34 -17.75
CA ALA A 107 -9.23 7.03 -18.32
C ALA A 107 -9.28 8.51 -17.91
N LEU A 108 -8.97 8.83 -16.64
CA LEU A 108 -8.86 10.21 -16.17
C LEU A 108 -7.74 10.97 -16.89
N ILE A 109 -6.56 10.36 -17.05
CA ILE A 109 -5.45 10.96 -17.80
C ILE A 109 -5.85 11.23 -19.25
N ALA A 110 -6.55 10.29 -19.90
CA ALA A 110 -7.00 10.44 -21.28
C ALA A 110 -8.08 11.54 -21.45
N GLN A 111 -8.88 11.81 -20.41
CA GLN A 111 -9.88 12.89 -20.41
C GLN A 111 -9.24 14.28 -20.27
N GLY A 112 -8.01 14.35 -19.73
CA GLY A 112 -7.29 15.61 -19.54
C GLY A 112 -7.68 16.35 -18.26
N GLU A 113 -7.15 17.57 -18.12
CA GLU A 113 -7.50 18.46 -17.01
C GLU A 113 -8.93 19.00 -17.16
N SER A 114 -9.63 19.10 -16.04
CA SER A 114 -11.01 19.55 -15.95
C SER A 114 -11.21 20.48 -14.75
N GLN A 115 -12.47 20.83 -14.45
CA GLN A 115 -12.75 21.61 -13.24
C GLN A 115 -12.38 20.86 -11.96
N ASP A 116 -12.53 19.54 -11.95
CA ASP A 116 -12.32 18.64 -10.82
C ASP A 116 -11.08 17.76 -10.96
N VAL A 117 -10.31 17.90 -12.04
CA VAL A 117 -9.06 17.17 -12.28
C VAL A 117 -7.93 18.13 -12.66
N GLU A 118 -6.79 18.02 -12.01
CA GLU A 118 -5.56 18.76 -12.34
C GLU A 118 -4.37 17.79 -12.41
N PHE A 119 -3.43 18.05 -13.33
CA PHE A 119 -2.19 17.31 -13.44
C PHE A 119 -0.99 18.17 -13.00
N LYS A 120 -0.02 17.50 -12.38
CA LYS A 120 1.28 18.07 -12.04
C LYS A 120 2.36 17.03 -12.36
N SER A 121 3.40 17.46 -13.05
CA SER A 121 4.50 16.56 -13.42
C SER A 121 5.27 16.05 -12.20
N SER A 122 5.35 16.86 -11.14
CA SER A 122 6.10 16.55 -9.92
C SER A 122 5.60 17.36 -8.73
N LEU A 123 6.09 17.01 -7.54
CA LEU A 123 5.95 17.82 -6.33
C LEU A 123 7.16 18.74 -6.09
N ARG A 124 8.38 18.26 -6.35
CA ARG A 124 9.65 18.93 -6.00
C ARG A 124 10.71 18.84 -7.09
N TRP A 125 10.56 18.00 -8.10
CA TRP A 125 11.55 17.82 -9.16
C TRP A 125 11.24 18.66 -10.41
N ASP A 126 12.08 19.65 -10.70
CA ASP A 126 11.95 20.42 -11.93
C ASP A 126 12.51 19.63 -13.12
N PHE A 127 11.64 19.19 -14.02
CA PHE A 127 12.05 18.46 -15.21
C PHE A 127 12.76 19.34 -16.27
N LYS A 128 12.53 20.65 -16.26
CA LYS A 128 13.18 21.58 -17.20
C LYS A 128 14.59 21.93 -16.73
N GLU A 129 14.71 22.25 -15.44
CA GLU A 129 15.99 22.64 -14.82
C GLU A 129 16.81 21.44 -14.31
N ASN A 130 16.22 20.23 -14.33
CA ASN A 130 16.79 18.99 -13.85
C ASN A 130 17.39 19.08 -12.43
N ARG A 131 16.67 19.74 -11.52
CA ARG A 131 17.08 19.98 -10.13
C ARG A 131 15.89 20.00 -9.18
N ILE A 132 16.18 19.93 -7.88
CA ILE A 132 15.17 20.12 -6.84
C ILE A 132 14.70 21.58 -6.86
N ASN A 133 13.39 21.77 -7.01
CA ASN A 133 12.73 23.07 -6.98
C ASN A 133 11.55 23.04 -5.99
N LYS A 134 11.76 23.63 -4.81
CA LYS A 134 10.74 23.70 -3.76
C LYS A 134 9.53 24.57 -4.15
N SER A 135 9.68 25.47 -5.14
CA SER A 135 8.56 26.31 -5.58
C SER A 135 7.42 25.52 -6.24
N LEU A 136 7.69 24.29 -6.69
CA LEU A 136 6.69 23.39 -7.29
C LEU A 136 5.65 22.88 -6.28
N GLU A 137 5.96 22.95 -4.98
CA GLU A 137 5.03 22.58 -3.91
C GLU A 137 3.87 23.58 -3.79
N ALA A 138 4.11 24.88 -4.03
CA ALA A 138 3.10 25.91 -3.86
C ALA A 138 1.92 25.77 -4.86
N PRO A 139 2.14 25.53 -6.17
CA PRO A 139 1.06 25.21 -7.11
C PRO A 139 0.23 23.97 -6.74
N VAL A 140 0.87 22.94 -6.18
CA VAL A 140 0.18 21.73 -5.67
C VAL A 140 -0.76 22.10 -4.54
N LEU A 141 -0.26 22.79 -3.51
CA LEU A 141 -1.05 23.21 -2.35
C LEU A 141 -2.16 24.20 -2.72
N LYS A 142 -1.88 25.12 -3.65
CA LYS A 142 -2.87 26.07 -4.19
C LYS A 142 -4.03 25.31 -4.83
N THR A 143 -3.72 24.28 -5.63
CA THR A 143 -4.75 23.46 -6.26
C THR A 143 -5.58 22.69 -5.25
N LEU A 144 -4.93 22.08 -4.24
CA LEU A 144 -5.65 21.41 -3.15
C LEU A 144 -6.56 22.37 -2.39
N ALA A 145 -6.09 23.57 -2.03
CA ALA A 145 -6.92 24.60 -1.40
C ALA A 145 -8.14 24.96 -2.27
N GLY A 146 -7.92 25.14 -3.58
CA GLY A 146 -8.97 25.38 -4.55
C GLY A 146 -10.04 24.28 -4.59
N PHE A 147 -9.63 23.01 -4.59
CA PHE A 147 -10.55 21.87 -4.57
C PHE A 147 -11.33 21.78 -3.25
N LEU A 148 -10.64 21.93 -2.12
CA LEU A 148 -11.24 21.88 -0.78
C LEU A 148 -12.32 22.96 -0.59
N ASN A 149 -12.10 24.16 -1.14
CA ASN A 149 -13.03 25.28 -1.12
C ASN A 149 -14.14 25.21 -2.19
N ALA A 150 -14.00 24.32 -3.18
CA ALA A 150 -14.96 24.03 -4.23
C ALA A 150 -15.61 22.65 -4.01
N SER A 151 -16.17 22.02 -5.03
CA SER A 151 -16.88 20.72 -4.89
C SER A 151 -15.96 19.51 -4.65
N GLY A 152 -14.70 19.72 -4.29
CA GLY A 152 -13.65 18.69 -4.26
C GLY A 152 -12.97 18.55 -5.62
N GLY A 153 -12.09 17.55 -5.71
CA GLY A 153 -11.38 17.24 -6.95
C GLY A 153 -10.27 16.21 -6.77
N THR A 154 -9.62 15.88 -7.87
CA THR A 154 -8.51 14.95 -7.98
C THR A 154 -7.29 15.66 -8.55
N LEU A 155 -6.16 15.57 -7.86
CA LEU A 155 -4.87 16.04 -8.35
C LEU A 155 -4.00 14.82 -8.65
N LEU A 156 -3.52 14.68 -9.89
CA LEU A 156 -2.54 13.65 -10.25
C LEU A 156 -1.13 14.25 -10.28
N ILE A 157 -0.20 13.62 -9.56
CA ILE A 157 1.22 13.95 -9.58
C ILE A 157 1.99 12.83 -10.27
N GLY A 158 2.90 13.20 -11.17
CA GLY A 158 3.63 12.28 -12.04
C GLY A 158 3.05 12.21 -13.46
N VAL A 159 2.21 13.19 -13.84
CA VAL A 159 1.61 13.34 -15.18
C VAL A 159 1.90 14.77 -15.66
N ASP A 160 2.45 14.90 -16.86
CA ASP A 160 2.73 16.22 -17.45
C ASP A 160 1.51 16.84 -18.14
N ASP A 161 1.66 18.09 -18.59
CA ASP A 161 0.60 18.86 -19.25
C ASP A 161 0.16 18.23 -20.60
N ASN A 162 0.96 17.31 -21.16
CA ASN A 162 0.64 16.56 -22.37
C ASN A 162 -0.04 15.21 -22.07
N CYS A 163 -0.54 15.02 -20.85
CA CYS A 163 -1.13 13.76 -20.38
C CYS A 163 -0.16 12.57 -20.43
N SER A 164 1.16 12.84 -20.41
CA SER A 164 2.20 11.81 -20.43
C SER A 164 2.64 11.47 -19.00
N ILE A 165 2.79 10.19 -18.72
CA ILE A 165 3.22 9.69 -17.41
C ILE A 165 4.73 9.87 -17.29
N VAL A 166 5.15 10.78 -16.42
CA VAL A 166 6.57 11.04 -16.09
C VAL A 166 7.03 10.33 -14.82
N GLY A 167 6.07 9.92 -13.98
CA GLY A 167 6.31 9.15 -12.75
C GLY A 167 6.89 9.94 -11.59
N LEU A 168 7.00 9.28 -10.43
CA LEU A 168 7.44 9.89 -9.17
C LEU A 168 8.89 9.57 -8.78
N GLU A 169 9.63 8.80 -9.59
CA GLU A 169 10.96 8.32 -9.21
C GLU A 169 11.91 9.48 -8.87
N LYS A 170 11.94 10.53 -9.70
CA LYS A 170 12.79 11.70 -9.42
C LYS A 170 12.37 12.45 -8.16
N ASP A 171 11.06 12.53 -7.89
CA ASP A 171 10.54 13.13 -6.66
C ASP A 171 10.97 12.32 -5.42
N TYR A 172 10.88 10.99 -5.47
CA TYR A 172 11.29 10.11 -4.38
C TYR A 172 12.76 10.31 -4.00
N GLN A 173 13.63 10.52 -4.99
CA GLN A 173 15.05 10.78 -4.74
C GLN A 173 15.31 12.09 -3.98
N THR A 174 14.36 13.04 -3.99
CA THR A 174 14.47 14.32 -3.24
C THR A 174 14.10 14.22 -1.75
N LEU A 175 13.58 13.06 -1.33
CA LEU A 175 13.04 12.84 0.00
C LEU A 175 14.05 12.16 0.93
N ARG A 176 13.87 12.37 2.24
CA ARG A 176 14.64 11.63 3.27
C ARG A 176 14.32 10.15 3.21
N LYS A 177 13.03 9.80 3.13
CA LYS A 177 12.55 8.44 2.90
C LYS A 177 12.15 8.35 1.43
N LYS A 178 12.99 7.69 0.63
CA LYS A 178 12.92 7.68 -0.84
C LYS A 178 11.88 6.67 -1.38
N ASN A 179 10.65 6.75 -0.90
CA ASN A 179 9.58 5.84 -1.28
C ASN A 179 8.20 6.49 -1.10
N ARG A 180 7.15 5.72 -1.42
CA ARG A 180 5.73 6.11 -1.33
C ARG A 180 5.36 6.73 0.01
N ASP A 181 5.68 6.04 1.11
CA ASP A 181 5.37 6.50 2.46
C ASP A 181 6.02 7.86 2.76
N GLY A 182 7.26 8.06 2.31
CA GLY A 182 7.95 9.32 2.48
C GLY A 182 7.28 10.46 1.69
N PHE A 183 6.80 10.16 0.48
CA PHE A 183 6.11 11.12 -0.37
C PHE A 183 4.73 11.50 0.19
N GLU A 184 3.96 10.50 0.65
CA GLU A 184 2.69 10.72 1.35
C GLU A 184 2.90 11.57 2.60
N GLN A 185 3.90 11.24 3.43
CA GLN A 185 4.21 12.01 4.63
C GLN A 185 4.51 13.49 4.30
N VAL A 186 5.23 13.75 3.21
CA VAL A 186 5.54 15.13 2.77
C VAL A 186 4.28 15.87 2.36
N ILE A 187 3.39 15.24 1.58
CA ILE A 187 2.12 15.85 1.16
C ILE A 187 1.25 16.16 2.38
N ILE A 188 1.05 15.18 3.26
CA ILE A 188 0.20 15.34 4.44
C ILE A 188 0.78 16.38 5.40
N ALA A 189 2.10 16.39 5.60
CA ALA A 189 2.76 17.42 6.42
C ALA A 189 2.61 18.82 5.80
N ALA A 190 2.75 18.95 4.48
CA ALA A 190 2.56 20.21 3.78
C ALA A 190 1.12 20.72 3.92
N VAL A 191 0.12 19.85 3.70
CA VAL A 191 -1.31 20.15 3.92
C VAL A 191 -1.57 20.58 5.37
N ALA A 192 -1.11 19.80 6.35
CA ALA A 192 -1.33 20.09 7.76
C ALA A 192 -0.71 21.43 8.20
N THR A 193 0.49 21.73 7.70
CA THR A 193 1.23 22.95 8.06
C THR A 193 0.67 24.19 7.35
N LYS A 194 0.23 24.05 6.10
CA LYS A 194 -0.09 25.19 5.22
C LYS A 194 -1.57 25.44 5.00
N LEU A 195 -2.42 24.42 5.19
CA LEU A 195 -3.89 24.49 5.04
C LEU A 195 -4.63 24.24 6.37
N GLY A 196 -3.97 23.56 7.32
CA GLY A 196 -4.47 23.25 8.66
C GLY A 196 -4.51 21.74 8.94
N GLY A 197 -4.12 21.35 10.15
CA GLY A 197 -4.07 19.93 10.55
C GLY A 197 -5.42 19.23 10.56
N ASP A 198 -6.49 19.98 10.83
CA ASP A 198 -7.88 19.51 10.79
C ASP A 198 -8.40 19.24 9.37
N ILE A 199 -7.71 19.75 8.34
CA ILE A 199 -8.05 19.53 6.92
C ILE A 199 -7.40 18.26 6.36
N ALA A 200 -6.31 17.78 6.95
CA ALA A 200 -5.61 16.58 6.48
C ALA A 200 -6.52 15.35 6.25
N PRO A 201 -7.54 15.05 7.10
CA PRO A 201 -8.47 13.94 6.85
C PRO A 201 -9.32 14.06 5.57
N PHE A 202 -9.47 15.27 5.02
CA PHE A 202 -10.21 15.55 3.79
C PHE A 202 -9.34 15.39 2.53
N VAL A 203 -8.06 15.06 2.70
CA VAL A 203 -7.09 14.81 1.63
C VAL A 203 -6.65 13.35 1.70
N GLN A 204 -7.05 12.56 0.70
CA GLN A 204 -6.66 11.14 0.60
C GLN A 204 -5.60 10.97 -0.46
N VAL A 205 -4.49 10.31 -0.11
CA VAL A 205 -3.38 10.03 -1.02
C VAL A 205 -3.44 8.57 -1.44
N VAL A 206 -3.44 8.32 -2.75
CA VAL A 206 -3.50 6.98 -3.34
C VAL A 206 -2.44 6.85 -4.41
N PHE A 207 -1.67 5.77 -4.40
CA PHE A 207 -0.64 5.52 -5.40
C PHE A 207 -1.13 4.50 -6.43
N HIS A 208 -0.85 4.79 -7.70
CA HIS A 208 -1.17 3.90 -8.82
C HIS A 208 0.10 3.58 -9.60
N CYS A 209 0.20 2.33 -10.06
CA CYS A 209 1.26 1.93 -10.99
C CYS A 209 0.63 1.79 -12.37
N VAL A 210 1.05 2.65 -13.29
CA VAL A 210 0.56 2.74 -14.67
C VAL A 210 1.77 2.65 -15.60
N SER A 211 1.75 1.70 -16.54
CA SER A 211 2.85 1.50 -17.49
C SER A 211 4.24 1.40 -16.82
N THR A 212 4.34 0.66 -15.71
CA THR A 212 5.56 0.47 -14.87
C THR A 212 6.07 1.70 -14.12
N GLN A 213 5.44 2.85 -14.32
CA GLN A 213 5.72 4.07 -13.59
C GLN A 213 4.68 4.27 -12.49
N GLU A 214 5.09 4.92 -11.41
CA GLU A 214 4.21 5.21 -10.31
C GLU A 214 3.77 6.66 -10.31
N ILE A 215 2.48 6.88 -10.09
CA ILE A 215 1.84 8.18 -9.99
C ILE A 215 1.08 8.29 -8.67
N CYS A 216 0.89 9.51 -8.20
CA CYS A 216 0.18 9.80 -6.96
C CYS A 216 -1.12 10.52 -7.31
N ARG A 217 -2.24 9.95 -6.87
CA ARG A 217 -3.56 10.57 -6.93
C ARG A 217 -3.89 11.11 -5.56
N ILE A 218 -4.14 12.42 -5.49
CA ILE A 218 -4.62 13.09 -4.29
C ILE A 218 -6.08 13.44 -4.49
N ILE A 219 -6.96 12.86 -3.67
CA ILE A 219 -8.39 13.11 -3.70
C ILE A 219 -8.71 14.10 -2.58
N ALA A 220 -9.16 15.31 -2.96
CA ALA A 220 -9.57 16.35 -2.03
C ALA A 220 -11.10 16.38 -1.94
N SER A 221 -11.63 16.10 -0.75
CA SER A 221 -13.08 16.20 -0.49
C SER A 221 -13.46 17.61 -0.04
N PRO A 222 -14.68 18.10 -0.34
CA PRO A 222 -15.18 19.38 0.18
C PRO A 222 -14.87 19.58 1.67
N ALA A 223 -14.19 20.67 2.00
CA ALA A 223 -13.84 20.97 3.38
C ALA A 223 -15.06 21.44 4.21
N PRO A 224 -15.10 21.15 5.52
CA PRO A 224 -16.19 21.54 6.41
C PRO A 224 -16.15 23.02 6.79
N ARG A 225 -15.06 23.72 6.45
CA ARG A 225 -14.83 25.14 6.70
C ARG A 225 -14.02 25.76 5.55
N PRO A 226 -13.97 27.11 5.45
CA PRO A 226 -13.05 27.79 4.55
C PRO A 226 -11.59 27.38 4.81
N VAL A 227 -10.87 27.05 3.74
CA VAL A 227 -9.46 26.67 3.77
C VAL A 227 -8.61 27.81 3.20
N TYR A 228 -7.66 28.27 3.99
CA TYR A 228 -6.69 29.29 3.58
C TYR A 228 -5.33 28.63 3.42
N LEU A 229 -4.61 29.02 2.36
CA LEU A 229 -3.22 28.63 2.16
C LEU A 229 -2.31 29.71 2.70
N ASP A 230 -1.44 29.35 3.64
CA ASP A 230 -0.42 30.25 4.19
C ASP A 230 0.80 30.34 3.26
N ILE A 231 0.92 31.48 2.56
CA ILE A 231 2.07 31.83 1.74
C ILE A 231 2.85 32.92 2.48
N ASP A 232 4.02 32.55 3.00
CA ASP A 232 4.95 33.45 3.71
C ASP A 232 4.30 34.29 4.82
N GLY A 233 3.41 33.69 5.60
CA GLY A 233 2.70 34.34 6.71
C GLY A 233 1.44 35.10 6.30
N SER A 234 1.08 35.09 5.01
CA SER A 234 -0.12 35.71 4.48
C SER A 234 -1.15 34.65 4.07
N PRO A 235 -2.27 34.51 4.82
CA PRO A 235 -3.32 33.56 4.47
C PRO A 235 -4.05 34.03 3.21
N ARG A 236 -4.13 33.16 2.20
CA ARG A 236 -4.84 33.42 0.94
C ARG A 236 -5.96 32.43 0.69
N PHE A 237 -7.05 32.90 0.11
CA PHE A 237 -8.22 32.07 -0.16
C PHE A 237 -8.28 31.72 -1.65
N PHE A 238 -8.07 30.43 -1.95
CA PHE A 238 -8.08 29.95 -3.32
C PHE A 238 -9.38 29.22 -3.63
N LEU A 239 -9.97 29.49 -4.80
CA LEU A 239 -11.14 28.80 -5.31
C LEU A 239 -10.88 28.24 -6.71
N ARG A 240 -11.22 26.97 -6.91
CA ARG A 240 -11.23 26.33 -8.23
C ARG A 240 -12.49 26.77 -8.99
N SER A 241 -12.31 27.39 -10.15
CA SER A 241 -13.39 27.82 -11.05
C SER A 241 -13.03 27.42 -12.48
N GLY A 242 -13.73 26.42 -13.02
CA GLY A 242 -13.28 25.73 -14.23
C GLY A 242 -11.90 25.10 -14.02
N ALA A 243 -11.08 25.05 -15.06
CA ALA A 243 -9.71 24.50 -15.00
C ALA A 243 -8.68 25.44 -14.33
N THR A 244 -9.12 26.51 -13.65
CA THR A 244 -8.20 27.50 -13.06
C THR A 244 -8.45 27.67 -11.56
N THR A 245 -7.37 27.94 -10.83
CA THR A 245 -7.42 28.23 -9.39
C THR A 245 -7.16 29.71 -9.15
N ARG A 246 -8.21 30.44 -8.76
CA ARG A 246 -8.20 31.89 -8.53
C ARG A 246 -7.91 32.22 -7.07
N ASP A 247 -7.09 33.24 -6.86
CA ASP A 247 -6.91 33.91 -5.56
C ASP A 247 -8.08 34.89 -5.42
N LEU A 248 -9.03 34.61 -4.53
CA LEU A 248 -10.17 35.50 -4.34
C LEU A 248 -9.79 36.66 -3.45
N ASN A 249 -10.24 37.85 -3.82
CA ASN A 249 -10.10 38.99 -2.93
C ASN A 249 -11.00 38.83 -1.69
N VAL A 250 -10.76 39.64 -0.66
CA VAL A 250 -11.48 39.54 0.63
C VAL A 250 -13.01 39.61 0.44
N ARG A 251 -13.50 40.46 -0.45
CA ARG A 251 -14.94 40.62 -0.70
C ARG A 251 -15.54 39.37 -1.35
N GLU A 252 -14.95 38.93 -2.46
CA GLU A 252 -15.37 37.71 -3.18
C GLU A 252 -15.30 36.48 -2.25
N GLY A 253 -14.25 36.39 -1.43
CA GLY A 253 -14.05 35.32 -0.46
C GLY A 253 -15.18 35.29 0.58
N ILE A 254 -15.53 36.43 1.17
CA ILE A 254 -16.64 36.52 2.14
C ILE A 254 -17.96 36.11 1.50
N GLU A 255 -18.28 36.62 0.30
CA GLU A 255 -19.51 36.30 -0.43
C GLU A 255 -19.60 34.79 -0.76
N TRP A 256 -18.48 34.17 -1.15
CA TRP A 256 -18.43 32.72 -1.39
C TRP A 256 -18.61 31.92 -0.09
N ILE A 257 -17.90 32.32 0.97
CA ILE A 257 -17.89 31.61 2.26
C ILE A 257 -19.29 31.59 2.88
N THR A 258 -20.01 32.72 2.87
CA THR A 258 -21.37 32.81 3.42
C THR A 258 -22.38 31.96 2.66
N THR A 259 -22.20 31.85 1.34
CA THR A 259 -23.06 31.02 0.48
C THR A 259 -22.81 29.53 0.70
N ARG A 260 -21.54 29.14 0.83
CA ARG A 260 -21.15 27.73 0.88
C ARG A 260 -21.25 27.11 2.28
N TRP A 261 -20.90 27.86 3.31
CA TRP A 261 -20.96 27.43 4.70
C TRP A 261 -21.92 28.35 5.47
N PRO A 262 -23.24 28.19 5.28
CA PRO A 262 -24.22 28.94 6.04
C PRO A 262 -24.09 28.61 7.53
N LYS A 263 -24.26 29.62 8.37
CA LYS A 263 -24.24 29.49 9.83
C LYS A 263 -25.47 28.77 10.36
#